data_AF-A0ABD1RGN1-F1
#
_entry.id   AF-A0ABD1RGN1-F1
#
_cell.length_a   1.000
_cell.length_b   1.000
_cell.length_c   1.000
_cell.angle_alpha   90.00
_cell.angle_beta   90.00
_cell.angle_gamma   90.00
#
_symmetry.space_group_name_H-M   'P 1'
#
loop_
_entity.id
_entity.type
_entity.pdbx_description
1 polymer ?
#
loop_
_entity_poly.entity_id
_entity_poly.type
_entity_poly.pdbx_seq_one_letter_code
_entity_poly.pdbx_strand_id
1 'polypeptide(L)'
;MSAKSSSNILKSFKSLLEMSKPLVTRRIIDGLNGLYLHPFGQVSIEILLDLLCSLITPVSTNDSSVDSMTFTTRLLDSGMKIVYSLNRQIYGVKLPGVFSALKDILISEHEEAMVAAMTTFKSLVHACIDENLIKQGVDEIPMNSLM
;
A
#
# COMPACT_ATOMS: atom_id res chain seq x y z
N MET A 1 -22.54 3.29 6.87
CA MET A 1 -21.69 3.63 8.04
C MET A 1 -21.38 5.11 8.03
N SER A 2 -21.17 5.74 9.19
CA SER A 2 -20.77 7.16 9.23
C SER A 2 -19.27 7.34 8.98
N ALA A 3 -18.86 8.50 8.47
CA ALA A 3 -17.45 8.89 8.32
C ALA A 3 -16.67 8.79 9.63
N LYS A 4 -17.29 9.22 10.72
CA LYS A 4 -16.72 9.19 12.08
C LYS A 4 -16.44 7.76 12.54
N SER A 5 -17.38 6.84 12.32
CA SER A 5 -17.22 5.42 12.65
C SER A 5 -16.09 4.78 11.85
N SER A 6 -16.01 5.07 10.54
CA SER A 6 -14.99 4.51 9.66
C SER A 6 -13.59 5.03 10.00
N SER A 7 -13.46 6.34 10.30
CA SER A 7 -12.20 6.94 10.76
C SER A 7 -11.72 6.33 12.08
N ASN A 8 -12.63 6.10 13.02
CA ASN A 8 -12.27 5.46 14.30
C ASN A 8 -11.80 4.02 14.11
N ILE A 9 -12.45 3.23 13.24
CA ILE A 9 -12.03 1.87 12.91
C ILE A 9 -10.61 1.86 12.33
N LEU A 10 -10.31 2.76 11.39
CA LEU A 10 -8.98 2.85 10.80
C LEU A 10 -7.90 3.27 11.80
N LYS A 11 -8.21 4.19 12.72
CA LYS A 11 -7.30 4.55 13.82
C LYS A 11 -7.02 3.36 14.73
N SER A 12 -8.06 2.59 15.09
CA SER A 12 -7.89 1.36 15.86
C SER A 12 -7.06 0.33 15.12
N PHE A 13 -7.26 0.16 13.80
CA PHE A 13 -6.44 -0.71 12.96
C PHE A 13 -4.98 -0.26 12.97
N LYS A 14 -4.70 1.03 12.90
CA LYS A 14 -3.32 1.54 12.98
C LYS A 14 -2.64 1.14 14.29
N SER A 15 -3.28 1.42 15.43
CA SER A 15 -2.73 1.06 16.75
C SER A 15 -2.54 -0.45 16.91
N LEU A 16 -3.41 -1.27 16.29
CA LEU A 16 -3.26 -2.72 16.32
C LEU A 16 -2.16 -3.23 15.38
N LEU A 17 -1.92 -2.56 14.25
CA LEU A 17 -0.79 -2.88 13.35
C LEU A 17 0.56 -2.58 14.01
N GLU A 18 0.66 -1.51 14.81
CA GLU A 18 1.87 -1.19 15.59
C GLU A 18 2.28 -2.32 16.54
N MET A 19 1.33 -3.19 16.94
CA MET A 19 1.61 -4.37 17.78
C MET A 19 2.35 -5.50 17.03
N SER A 20 2.48 -5.42 15.70
CA SER A 20 3.21 -6.36 14.84
C SER A 20 2.85 -7.84 15.05
N LYS A 21 1.61 -8.14 15.46
CA LYS A 21 1.15 -9.53 15.67
C LYS A 21 0.55 -10.10 14.37
N PRO A 22 1.09 -11.20 13.80
CA PRO A 22 0.67 -11.71 12.49
C PRO A 22 -0.85 -11.99 12.37
N LEU A 23 -1.45 -12.57 13.43
CA LEU A 23 -2.89 -12.86 13.47
C LEU A 23 -3.76 -11.59 13.52
N VAL A 24 -3.27 -10.53 14.17
CA VAL A 24 -3.96 -9.25 14.29
C VAL A 24 -3.91 -8.50 12.97
N THR A 25 -2.73 -8.48 12.33
CA THR A 25 -2.54 -7.95 10.97
C THR A 25 -3.49 -8.65 10.00
N ARG A 26 -3.58 -9.98 10.00
CA ARG A 26 -4.51 -10.72 9.12
C ARG A 26 -5.97 -10.24 9.22
N ARG A 27 -6.47 -10.05 10.45
CA ARG A 27 -7.86 -9.64 10.69
C ARG A 27 -8.14 -8.18 10.36
N ILE A 28 -7.17 -7.30 10.56
CA ILE A 28 -7.26 -5.90 10.12
C ILE A 28 -7.42 -5.83 8.62
N ILE A 29 -6.66 -6.64 7.89
CA ILE A 29 -6.68 -6.68 6.43
C ILE A 29 -7.99 -7.29 5.89
N ASP A 30 -8.53 -8.35 6.51
CA ASP A 30 -9.87 -8.86 6.19
C ASP A 30 -10.94 -7.76 6.40
N GLY A 31 -10.82 -7.00 7.50
CA GLY A 31 -11.66 -5.85 7.79
C GLY A 31 -11.52 -4.73 6.75
N LEU A 32 -10.30 -4.43 6.31
CA LEU A 32 -10.03 -3.46 5.25
C LEU A 32 -10.64 -3.91 3.91
N ASN A 33 -10.47 -5.18 3.52
CA ASN A 33 -11.10 -5.75 2.33
C ASN A 33 -12.63 -5.70 2.38
N GLY A 34 -13.23 -5.97 3.54
CA GLY A 34 -14.67 -5.80 3.74
C GLY A 34 -15.12 -4.34 3.65
N LEU A 35 -14.32 -3.41 4.18
CA LEU A 35 -14.56 -1.97 4.01
C LEU A 35 -14.45 -1.57 2.53
N TYR A 36 -13.48 -2.13 1.79
CA TYR A 36 -13.19 -1.88 0.36
C TYR A 36 -14.35 -2.20 -0.60
N LEU A 37 -15.31 -3.05 -0.19
CA LEU A 37 -16.46 -3.44 -1.00
C LEU A 37 -17.66 -2.46 -0.92
N HIS A 38 -17.61 -1.42 -0.09
CA HIS A 38 -18.70 -0.42 0.03
C HIS A 38 -18.30 0.96 -0.53
N PRO A 39 -19.24 1.76 -1.07
CA PRO A 39 -18.91 3.04 -1.70
C PRO A 39 -18.20 3.99 -0.70
N PHE A 40 -16.93 4.29 -0.99
CA PHE A 40 -15.97 5.05 -0.14
C PHE A 40 -16.27 6.54 -0.02
N GLY A 41 -17.54 6.94 0.13
CA GLY A 41 -17.87 8.37 0.23
C GLY A 41 -17.35 9.07 1.49
N GLN A 42 -16.77 8.36 2.47
CA GLN A 42 -16.66 8.87 3.85
C GLN A 42 -15.39 8.49 4.63
N VAL A 43 -14.38 7.89 4.00
CA VAL A 43 -13.11 7.52 4.64
C VAL A 43 -12.03 8.55 4.32
N SER A 44 -11.27 9.00 5.32
CA SER A 44 -10.11 9.88 5.09
C SER A 44 -9.01 9.10 4.35
N ILE A 45 -8.70 9.55 3.13
CA ILE A 45 -7.69 8.96 2.24
C ILE A 45 -6.29 9.04 2.87
N GLU A 46 -6.02 10.10 3.62
CA GLU A 46 -4.75 10.29 4.33
C GLU A 46 -4.54 9.22 5.41
N ILE A 47 -5.56 8.92 6.20
CA ILE A 47 -5.50 7.88 7.24
C ILE A 47 -5.32 6.50 6.59
N LEU A 48 -6.02 6.25 5.47
CA LEU A 48 -5.90 5.00 4.73
C LEU A 48 -4.49 4.81 4.16
N LEU A 49 -3.95 5.85 3.54
CA LEU A 49 -2.60 5.81 2.98
C LEU A 49 -1.54 5.64 4.08
N ASP A 50 -1.69 6.33 5.21
CA ASP A 50 -0.78 6.20 6.35
C ASP A 50 -0.79 4.78 6.94
N LEU A 51 -1.97 4.17 7.02
CA LEU A 51 -2.15 2.77 7.41
C LEU A 51 -1.45 1.82 6.43
N LEU A 52 -1.65 2.01 5.12
CA LEU A 52 -0.99 1.21 4.07
C LEU A 52 0.53 1.36 4.11
N CYS A 53 1.04 2.55 4.39
CA CYS A 53 2.48 2.79 4.51
C CYS A 53 3.07 2.14 5.77
N SER A 54 2.31 2.05 6.85
CA SER A 54 2.76 1.39 8.08
C SER A 54 2.91 -0.13 7.89
N LEU A 55 2.28 -0.71 6.87
CA LEU A 55 2.43 -2.12 6.50
C LEU A 55 3.70 -2.41 5.70
N ILE A 56 4.36 -1.39 5.15
CA ILE A 56 5.57 -1.54 4.34
C ILE A 56 6.78 -1.87 5.23
N THR A 57 6.93 -1.15 6.35
CA THR A 57 8.09 -1.22 7.24
C THR A 57 8.39 -2.63 7.80
N PRO A 58 7.40 -3.43 8.23
CA PRO A 58 7.64 -4.77 8.81
C PRO A 58 8.03 -5.83 7.78
N VAL A 59 7.85 -5.58 6.49
CA VAL A 59 8.08 -6.57 5.43
C VAL A 59 9.53 -6.57 4.92
N SER A 60 10.26 -5.48 5.16
CA SER A 60 11.67 -5.34 4.81
C SER A 60 12.62 -6.05 5.79
N THR A 61 12.12 -6.67 6.86
CA THR A 61 12.97 -7.39 7.83
C THR A 61 13.02 -8.89 7.52
N ASN A 62 14.21 -9.48 7.67
CA ASN A 62 14.47 -10.92 7.45
C ASN A 62 13.65 -11.87 8.36
N ASP A 63 12.91 -11.33 9.33
CA ASP A 63 12.10 -12.09 10.28
C ASP A 63 10.61 -12.19 9.87
N SER A 64 10.23 -11.63 8.71
CA SER A 64 8.84 -11.71 8.24
C SER A 64 8.54 -13.06 7.58
N SER A 65 7.40 -13.68 7.92
CA SER A 65 7.01 -14.97 7.34
C SER A 65 6.54 -14.83 5.88
N VAL A 66 6.69 -15.89 5.09
CA VAL A 66 6.20 -15.97 3.70
C VAL A 66 4.71 -15.57 3.59
N ASP A 67 3.89 -16.05 4.51
CA ASP A 67 2.47 -15.70 4.60
C ASP A 67 2.27 -14.20 4.80
N SER A 68 3.06 -13.59 5.70
CA SER A 68 2.98 -12.17 6.00
C SER A 68 3.40 -11.33 4.80
N MET A 69 4.49 -11.69 4.11
CA MET A 69 4.95 -11.00 2.90
C MET A 69 3.91 -11.07 1.78
N THR A 70 3.43 -12.28 1.47
CA THR A 70 2.44 -12.55 0.42
C THR A 70 1.14 -11.77 0.68
N PHE A 71 0.70 -11.78 1.92
CA PHE A 71 -0.57 -11.18 2.30
C PHE A 71 -0.51 -9.65 2.34
N THR A 72 0.56 -9.06 2.90
CA THR A 72 0.77 -7.60 2.84
C THR A 72 0.86 -7.11 1.40
N THR A 73 1.53 -7.87 0.54
CA THR A 73 1.68 -7.56 -0.89
C THR A 73 0.33 -7.47 -1.61
N ARG A 74 -0.58 -8.40 -1.34
CA ARG A 74 -1.94 -8.38 -1.91
C ARG A 74 -2.78 -7.22 -1.36
N LEU A 75 -2.59 -6.86 -0.09
CA LEU A 75 -3.27 -5.70 0.47
C LEU A 75 -2.76 -4.39 -0.14
N LEU A 76 -1.43 -4.25 -0.32
CA LEU A 76 -0.85 -3.08 -0.97
C LEU A 76 -1.44 -2.91 -2.38
N ASP A 77 -1.64 -4.00 -3.13
CA ASP A 77 -2.30 -3.95 -4.44
C ASP A 77 -3.70 -3.30 -4.36
N SER A 78 -4.60 -3.88 -3.56
CA SER A 78 -5.99 -3.42 -3.46
C SER A 78 -6.09 -2.03 -2.84
N GLY A 79 -5.37 -1.78 -1.74
CA GLY A 79 -5.45 -0.54 -1.00
C GLY A 79 -4.90 0.65 -1.79
N MET A 80 -3.77 0.46 -2.47
CA MET A 80 -3.16 1.54 -3.23
C MET A 80 -3.98 1.90 -4.48
N LYS A 81 -4.59 0.94 -5.18
CA LYS A 81 -5.53 1.23 -6.27
C LYS A 81 -6.71 2.10 -5.81
N ILE A 82 -7.21 1.84 -4.61
CA ILE A 82 -8.33 2.59 -4.04
C ILE A 82 -7.89 4.01 -3.70
N VAL A 83 -6.76 4.17 -3.00
CA VAL A 83 -6.18 5.48 -2.73
C VAL A 83 -5.98 6.28 -4.02
N TYR A 84 -5.42 5.65 -5.06
CA TYR A 84 -5.20 6.29 -6.36
C TYR A 84 -6.52 6.75 -7.01
N SER A 85 -7.54 5.90 -7.02
CA SER A 85 -8.84 6.24 -7.60
C SER A 85 -9.52 7.42 -6.91
N LEU A 86 -9.26 7.61 -5.60
CA LEU A 86 -9.85 8.66 -4.78
C LEU A 86 -9.03 9.95 -4.78
N ASN A 87 -7.70 9.88 -4.87
CA ASN A 87 -6.83 11.05 -4.96
C ASN A 87 -5.53 10.74 -5.70
N ARG A 88 -5.49 11.07 -6.99
CA ARG A 88 -4.32 10.83 -7.86
C ARG A 88 -3.10 11.65 -7.48
N GLN A 89 -3.28 12.84 -6.90
CA GLN A 89 -2.16 13.76 -6.57
C GLN A 89 -1.34 13.29 -5.36
N ILE A 90 -1.99 12.68 -4.37
CA ILE A 90 -1.32 12.16 -3.17
C ILE A 90 -0.38 10.97 -3.52
N TYR A 91 -0.60 10.33 -4.66
CA TYR A 91 0.03 9.07 -5.03
C TYR A 91 1.50 9.22 -5.45
N GLY A 92 1.88 10.33 -6.10
CA GLY A 92 3.25 10.55 -6.57
C GLY A 92 4.31 10.49 -5.47
N VAL A 93 3.96 10.90 -4.25
CA VAL A 93 4.92 10.97 -3.13
C VAL A 93 5.17 9.60 -2.47
N LYS A 94 4.16 8.73 -2.41
CA LYS A 94 4.22 7.48 -1.62
C LYS A 94 4.34 6.21 -2.45
N LEU A 95 3.99 6.27 -3.73
CA LEU A 95 4.16 5.16 -4.66
C LEU A 95 5.62 4.65 -4.76
N PRO A 96 6.65 5.51 -4.75
CA PRO A 96 8.05 5.05 -4.74
C PRO A 96 8.37 4.15 -3.53
N GLY A 97 7.83 4.47 -2.34
CA GLY A 97 8.00 3.68 -1.14
C GLY A 97 7.36 2.29 -1.23
N VAL A 98 6.17 2.20 -1.86
CA VAL A 98 5.51 0.91 -2.12
C VAL A 98 6.32 0.07 -3.10
N PHE A 99 6.82 0.65 -4.19
CA PHE A 99 7.67 -0.08 -5.14
C PHE A 99 9.00 -0.52 -4.53
N SER A 100 9.58 0.27 -3.62
CA SER A 100 10.76 -0.16 -2.86
C SER A 100 10.46 -1.38 -2.01
N ALA A 101 9.34 -1.38 -1.28
CA ALA A 101 8.91 -2.53 -0.48
C ALA A 101 8.72 -3.80 -1.30
N LEU A 102 8.05 -3.67 -2.46
CA LEU A 102 7.84 -4.79 -3.38
C LEU A 102 9.15 -5.32 -3.94
N LYS A 103 10.12 -4.44 -4.21
CA LYS A 103 11.48 -4.84 -4.62
C LYS A 103 12.16 -5.67 -3.54
N ASP A 104 12.04 -5.27 -2.27
CA ASP A 104 12.63 -6.01 -1.15
C ASP A 104 12.02 -7.41 -1.00
N ILE A 105 10.71 -7.57 -1.28
CA ILE A 105 10.04 -8.88 -1.31
C ILE A 105 10.45 -9.70 -2.54
N LEU A 106 10.65 -9.05 -3.70
CA LEU A 106 11.09 -9.75 -4.91
C LEU A 106 12.47 -10.42 -4.75
N ILE A 107 13.28 -9.95 -3.79
CA ILE A 107 14.59 -10.53 -3.50
C ILE A 107 14.59 -11.43 -2.25
N SER A 108 13.43 -11.70 -1.62
CA SER A 108 13.35 -12.41 -0.33
C SER A 108 13.51 -13.94 -0.40
N GLU A 109 13.93 -14.51 -1.54
CA GLU A 109 14.08 -15.96 -1.82
C GLU A 109 12.82 -16.83 -1.59
N HIS A 110 11.70 -16.22 -1.21
CA HIS A 110 10.43 -16.91 -0.96
C HIS A 110 9.54 -16.88 -2.20
N GLU A 111 9.48 -17.99 -2.95
CA GLU A 111 8.81 -18.07 -4.26
C GLU A 111 7.36 -17.52 -4.24
N GLU A 112 6.54 -17.90 -3.28
CA GLU A 112 5.14 -17.42 -3.20
C GLU A 112 5.07 -15.90 -2.98
N ALA A 113 5.91 -15.38 -2.10
CA ALA A 113 5.98 -13.94 -1.82
C ALA A 113 6.50 -13.17 -3.05
N MET A 114 7.49 -13.72 -3.77
CA MET A 114 8.00 -13.16 -5.02
C MET A 114 6.91 -13.11 -6.10
N VAL A 115 6.16 -14.18 -6.29
CA VAL A 115 5.06 -14.23 -7.28
C VAL A 115 3.98 -13.21 -6.93
N ALA A 116 3.63 -13.09 -5.65
CA ALA A 116 2.70 -12.06 -5.20
C ALA A 116 3.25 -10.66 -5.47
N ALA A 117 4.52 -10.41 -5.17
CA ALA A 117 5.16 -9.10 -5.36
C ALA A 117 5.23 -8.72 -6.83
N MET A 118 5.59 -9.66 -7.71
CA MET A 118 5.60 -9.44 -9.16
C MET A 118 4.20 -9.11 -9.69
N THR A 119 3.19 -9.83 -9.21
CA THR A 119 1.80 -9.62 -9.62
C THR A 119 1.30 -8.26 -9.18
N THR A 120 1.52 -7.89 -7.91
CA THR A 120 1.19 -6.56 -7.38
C THR A 120 1.94 -5.45 -8.10
N PHE A 121 3.23 -5.63 -8.39
CA PHE A 121 4.02 -4.64 -9.10
C PHE A 121 3.41 -4.31 -10.47
N LYS A 122 3.16 -5.33 -11.30
CA LYS A 122 2.53 -5.17 -12.62
C LYS A 122 1.15 -4.50 -12.52
N SER A 123 0.39 -4.93 -11.53
CA SER A 123 -0.96 -4.47 -11.28
C SER A 123 -1.03 -2.99 -10.89
N LEU A 124 -0.13 -2.53 -10.01
CA LEU A 124 -0.03 -1.12 -9.62
C LEU A 124 0.50 -0.23 -10.75
N VAL A 125 1.47 -0.73 -11.55
CA VAL A 125 1.91 -0.02 -12.75
C VAL A 125 0.72 0.23 -13.68
N HIS A 126 -0.05 -0.81 -13.99
CA HIS A 126 -1.20 -0.68 -14.89
C HIS A 126 -2.32 0.21 -14.33
N ALA A 127 -2.59 0.14 -13.03
CA ALA A 127 -3.72 0.83 -12.42
C ALA A 127 -3.43 2.28 -12.01
N CYS A 128 -2.18 2.61 -11.70
CA CYS A 128 -1.84 3.83 -11.00
C CYS A 128 -0.77 4.70 -11.69
N ILE A 129 -0.12 4.21 -12.74
CA ILE A 129 0.79 5.02 -13.54
C ILE A 129 0.07 5.42 -14.84
N ASP A 130 -0.39 6.66 -14.89
CA ASP A 130 -0.95 7.29 -16.09
C ASP A 130 0.02 8.30 -16.72
N GLU A 131 -0.29 8.78 -17.92
CA GLU A 131 0.56 9.74 -18.64
C GLU A 131 0.81 11.03 -17.86
N ASN A 132 -0.17 11.46 -17.05
CA ASN A 132 -0.03 12.66 -16.23
C ASN A 132 1.00 12.45 -15.11
N LEU A 133 0.98 11.29 -14.46
CA LEU A 133 1.95 10.94 -13.43
C LEU A 133 3.36 10.82 -14.01
N ILE A 134 3.49 10.22 -15.20
CA ILE A 134 4.78 10.15 -15.91
C ILE A 134 5.28 11.57 -16.20
N LYS A 135 4.42 12.43 -16.74
CA LYS A 135 4.77 13.81 -17.05
C LYS A 135 5.21 14.59 -15.81
N GLN A 136 4.44 14.51 -14.72
CA GLN A 136 4.81 15.12 -13.44
C GLN A 136 6.18 14.63 -12.94
N GLY A 137 6.40 13.32 -12.97
CA GLY A 137 7.68 12.74 -12.56
C GLY A 137 8.85 13.21 -13.43
N VAL A 138 8.65 13.40 -14.73
CA VAL A 138 9.68 13.94 -15.65
C VAL A 138 9.93 15.42 -15.41
N ASP A 139 8.87 16.22 -15.26
CA ASP A 139 8.95 17.66 -15.04
C ASP A 139 9.63 18.01 -13.69
N GLU A 140 9.53 17.12 -12.70
CA GLU A 140 10.18 17.24 -11.39
C GLU A 140 11.68 16.85 -11.38
N ILE A 141 12.21 16.24 -12.45
CA ILE A 141 13.65 15.92 -12.54
C ILE A 141 14.42 17.23 -12.68
N PRO A 142 15.23 17.63 -11.69
CA PRO A 142 15.95 18.89 -11.77
C PRO A 142 16.98 18.82 -12.90
N MET A 143 16.87 19.76 -13.84
CA MET A 143 17.72 19.92 -15.03
C MET A 143 19.23 20.04 -14.70
N ASN A 144 19.56 20.34 -13.44
CA ASN A 144 20.93 20.45 -12.91
C ASN A 144 21.56 19.09 -12.52
N SER A 145 20.86 17.96 -12.65
CA SER A 145 21.39 16.63 -12.32
C SER A 145 22.20 15.99 -13.46
N LEU A 146 22.35 16.71 -14.58
CA LEU A 146 23.04 16.28 -15.82
C LEU A 146 24.29 17.13 -16.14
N MET A 147 24.79 17.91 -15.18
CA MET A 147 26.07 18.65 -15.30
C MET A 147 27.12 18.12 -14.33
#